data_AF-A0A374RMS1-F1
#
_entry.id   AF-A0A374RMS1-F1
#
_cell.length_a   1.000
_cell.length_b   1.000
_cell.length_c   1.000
_cell.angle_alpha   90.00
_cell.angle_beta   90.00
_cell.angle_gamma   90.00
#
_symmetry.space_group_name_H-M   'P 1'
#
loop_
_entity.id
_entity.type
_entity.pdbx_description
1 polymer ?
#
loop_
_entity_poly.entity_id
_entity_poly.type
_entity_poly.pdbx_seq_one_letter_code
_entity_poly.pdbx_strand_id
1 'polypeptide(L)'
;MMGQIAQKMTMLKRWSKMLTGKTAVAVEQSLGRAYNVGQLSGYYNDLTGKVTGSTLLDEGGVPVSVIAGGARVHFPIAIFQYGLGCCDLSILRSDEVERFLDALRVCSDWAIGAQRDDGSWDAFGPIGSAKYSVSSMAQGEGCSMLLRAHAAFGDECYRVAALKAAEFMLIDMDNGGVSSHDGGELFLEEYPQRPRRSVMNGWVFSLFGLYDASLVDARFAGPFKHSAETLACHLDDYDAGFWSYYDMEKHIASPAYHHLHIAQLRAMADLSGDARFAVKAEVYERYQESPANRRKAIAKKALQKLIEKSDAVIVQ
;
A
#
# COMPACT_ATOMS: atom_id res chain seq x y z
N MET A 1 17.27 5.96 -32.83
CA MET A 1 18.33 6.37 -31.87
C MET A 1 17.99 7.67 -31.12
N MET A 2 17.39 8.69 -31.75
CA MET A 2 16.98 9.94 -31.07
C MET A 2 15.82 9.77 -30.06
N GLY A 3 14.92 8.79 -30.25
CA GLY A 3 13.79 8.54 -29.33
C GLY A 3 14.19 7.99 -27.96
N GLN A 4 15.19 7.11 -27.88
CA GLN A 4 15.67 6.55 -26.60
C GLN A 4 16.40 7.59 -25.74
N ILE A 5 17.08 8.55 -26.37
CA ILE A 5 17.79 9.63 -25.66
C ILE A 5 16.79 10.65 -25.10
N ALA A 6 15.77 11.00 -25.88
CA ALA A 6 14.67 11.86 -25.42
C ALA A 6 13.91 11.21 -24.25
N GLN A 7 13.59 9.92 -24.34
CA GLN A 7 12.92 9.15 -23.28
C GLN A 7 13.78 9.03 -22.01
N LYS A 8 15.10 8.84 -22.16
CA LYS A 8 16.05 8.88 -21.03
C LYS A 8 16.14 10.28 -20.39
N MET A 9 16.03 11.35 -21.18
CA MET A 9 16.04 12.73 -20.66
C MET A 9 14.73 13.13 -19.96
N THR A 10 13.56 12.73 -20.45
CA THR A 10 12.28 12.91 -19.72
C THR A 10 12.25 12.09 -18.45
N MET A 11 12.78 10.86 -18.49
CA MET A 11 13.00 10.05 -17.30
C MET A 11 13.93 10.79 -16.34
N LEU A 12 15.12 11.22 -16.74
CA LEU A 12 16.08 11.94 -15.88
C LEU A 12 15.49 13.23 -15.27
N LYS A 13 14.70 14.00 -16.02
CA LYS A 13 13.98 15.17 -15.50
C LYS A 13 12.89 14.80 -14.50
N ARG A 14 12.17 13.69 -14.71
CA ARG A 14 11.16 13.17 -13.78
C ARG A 14 11.79 12.51 -12.55
N TRP A 15 12.96 11.89 -12.69
CA TRP A 15 13.81 11.37 -11.61
C TRP A 15 14.39 12.48 -10.75
N SER A 16 14.83 13.59 -11.35
CA SER A 16 15.22 14.80 -10.63
C SER A 16 14.04 15.39 -9.85
N LYS A 17 12.80 15.33 -10.39
CA LYS A 17 11.57 15.73 -9.68
C LYS A 17 11.16 14.76 -8.56
N MET A 18 11.32 13.45 -8.74
CA MET A 18 11.07 12.43 -7.71
C MET A 18 12.11 12.49 -6.58
N LEU A 19 13.38 12.75 -6.90
CA LEU A 19 14.45 12.96 -5.92
C LEU A 19 14.30 14.29 -5.15
N THR A 20 13.49 15.22 -5.66
CA THR A 20 13.17 16.51 -5.00
C THR A 20 11.78 16.55 -4.39
N GLY A 21 11.06 15.41 -4.33
CA GLY A 21 9.73 15.32 -3.70
C GLY A 21 8.60 16.04 -4.46
N LYS A 22 8.78 16.36 -5.75
CA LYS A 22 7.82 17.15 -6.55
C LYS A 22 7.07 16.34 -7.60
N THR A 23 6.52 15.19 -7.23
CA THR A 23 5.52 14.47 -8.04
C THR A 23 4.36 14.03 -7.18
N ALA A 24 3.13 14.28 -7.64
CA ALA A 24 1.86 13.92 -6.99
C ALA A 24 1.72 12.42 -6.64
N VAL A 25 2.60 11.55 -7.13
CA VAL A 25 2.61 10.10 -6.87
C VAL A 25 3.35 9.74 -5.57
N ALA A 26 4.27 10.58 -5.11
CA ALA A 26 5.00 10.38 -3.85
C ALA A 26 4.44 11.32 -2.78
N VAL A 27 3.14 11.16 -2.49
CA VAL A 27 2.51 11.77 -1.31
C VAL A 27 3.20 11.19 -0.07
N GLU A 28 3.55 12.06 0.87
CA GLU A 28 4.03 11.66 2.19
C GLU A 28 2.91 10.91 2.91
N GLN A 29 3.15 9.65 3.25
CA GLN A 29 2.17 8.76 3.89
C GLN A 29 2.60 8.53 5.34
N SER A 30 2.38 9.55 6.17
CA SER A 30 2.69 9.52 7.59
C SER A 30 1.72 8.60 8.35
N LEU A 31 1.82 8.59 9.67
CA LEU A 31 0.84 7.93 10.53
C LEU A 31 -0.54 8.57 10.31
N GLY A 32 -1.59 7.75 10.31
CA GLY A 32 -2.97 8.20 10.16
C GLY A 32 -3.39 9.19 11.24
N ARG A 33 -4.19 10.19 10.87
CA ARG A 33 -4.57 11.27 11.80
C ARG A 33 -5.89 11.03 12.53
N ALA A 34 -6.66 10.05 12.08
CA ALA A 34 -8.01 9.80 12.58
C ALA A 34 -8.27 8.32 12.90
N TYR A 35 -7.26 7.45 12.89
CA TYR A 35 -7.47 6.04 13.27
C TYR A 35 -7.70 5.90 14.78
N ASN A 36 -8.42 4.85 15.16
CA ASN A 36 -8.63 4.47 16.55
C ASN A 36 -8.50 2.95 16.68
N VAL A 37 -7.60 2.49 17.54
CA VAL A 37 -7.33 1.06 17.73
C VAL A 37 -8.60 0.37 18.23
N GLY A 38 -9.07 -0.60 17.44
CA GLY A 38 -10.22 -1.45 17.78
C GLY A 38 -11.53 -0.93 17.23
N GLN A 39 -11.49 0.14 16.43
CA GLN A 39 -12.65 0.71 15.76
C GLN A 39 -12.35 0.94 14.28
N LEU A 40 -13.36 0.71 13.43
CA LEU A 40 -13.32 1.11 12.03
C LEU A 40 -13.52 2.64 11.93
N SER A 41 -12.45 3.39 12.18
CA SER A 41 -12.38 4.86 12.11
C SER A 41 -11.49 5.28 10.92
N GLY A 42 -10.65 6.31 11.06
CA GLY A 42 -9.67 6.66 10.03
C GLY A 42 -8.67 5.53 9.74
N TYR A 43 -7.95 5.64 8.63
CA TYR A 43 -6.96 4.66 8.19
C TYR A 43 -5.61 4.86 8.89
N TYR A 44 -4.82 3.80 8.97
CA TYR A 44 -3.60 3.74 9.78
C TYR A 44 -2.42 4.53 9.19
N ASN A 45 -2.45 4.78 7.88
CA ASN A 45 -1.56 5.72 7.20
C ASN A 45 -2.35 6.92 6.68
N ASP A 46 -1.74 8.10 6.72
CA ASP A 46 -2.34 9.31 6.15
C ASP A 46 -2.33 9.24 4.62
N LEU A 47 -3.50 8.92 4.06
CA LEU A 47 -3.75 8.90 2.62
C LEU A 47 -4.50 10.15 2.14
N THR A 48 -4.76 11.13 3.02
CA THR A 48 -5.52 12.33 2.66
C THR A 48 -4.85 13.14 1.55
N GLY A 49 -3.52 13.09 1.45
CA GLY A 49 -2.78 13.74 0.37
C GLY A 49 -2.97 13.08 -1.01
N LYS A 50 -3.63 11.91 -1.10
CA LYS A 50 -4.08 11.30 -2.36
C LYS A 50 -5.34 11.96 -2.91
N VAL A 51 -6.05 12.71 -2.07
CA VAL A 51 -7.27 13.44 -2.41
C VAL A 51 -6.91 14.91 -2.64
N THR A 52 -6.65 15.27 -3.89
CA THR A 52 -6.25 16.64 -4.28
C THR A 52 -7.06 17.13 -5.45
N GLY A 53 -7.08 18.45 -5.69
CA GLY A 53 -7.65 19.03 -6.91
C GLY A 53 -6.94 18.61 -8.20
N SER A 54 -5.77 17.95 -8.10
CA SER A 54 -5.04 17.38 -9.24
C SER A 54 -5.29 15.89 -9.47
N THR A 55 -6.08 15.24 -8.61
CA THR A 55 -6.43 13.84 -8.78
C THR A 55 -7.33 13.69 -10.00
N LEU A 56 -6.91 12.83 -10.94
CA LEU A 56 -7.67 12.58 -12.17
C LEU A 56 -8.82 11.62 -11.86
N LEU A 57 -10.04 12.06 -12.13
CA LEU A 57 -11.26 11.27 -12.02
C LEU A 57 -11.85 11.03 -13.42
N ASP A 58 -12.55 9.92 -13.61
CA ASP A 58 -13.42 9.72 -14.78
C ASP A 58 -14.77 10.44 -14.62
N GLU A 59 -15.67 10.25 -15.58
CA GLU A 59 -17.01 10.87 -15.57
C GLU A 59 -17.89 10.40 -14.41
N GLY A 60 -17.62 9.21 -13.85
CA GLY A 60 -18.30 8.66 -12.69
C GLY A 60 -17.68 9.07 -11.35
N GLY A 61 -16.59 9.84 -11.36
CA GLY A 61 -15.87 10.24 -10.15
C GLY A 61 -14.86 9.19 -9.65
N VAL A 62 -14.60 8.11 -10.40
CA VAL A 62 -13.63 7.09 -10.01
C VAL A 62 -12.21 7.55 -10.38
N PRO A 63 -11.23 7.42 -9.47
CA PRO A 63 -9.83 7.75 -9.76
C PRO A 63 -9.27 6.95 -10.94
N VAL A 64 -8.51 7.63 -11.81
CA VAL A 64 -7.80 7.01 -12.93
C VAL A 64 -6.32 7.34 -12.91
N SER A 65 -5.50 6.33 -13.17
CA SER A 65 -4.07 6.46 -13.33
C SER A 65 -3.70 6.58 -14.81
N VAL A 66 -2.63 7.31 -15.13
CA VAL A 66 -2.11 7.39 -16.49
C VAL A 66 -0.96 6.39 -16.60
N ILE A 67 -0.90 5.57 -17.65
CA ILE A 67 0.22 4.65 -17.86
C ILE A 67 1.15 5.14 -18.97
N ALA A 68 2.28 4.46 -19.15
CA ALA A 68 3.15 4.71 -20.29
C ALA A 68 2.36 4.64 -21.61
N GLY A 69 2.44 5.69 -22.42
CA GLY A 69 1.62 5.85 -23.63
C GLY A 69 0.40 6.76 -23.46
N GLY A 70 0.12 7.23 -22.24
CA GLY A 70 -0.93 8.22 -21.97
C GLY A 70 -2.33 7.63 -21.81
N ALA A 71 -2.48 6.30 -21.86
CA ALA A 71 -3.75 5.65 -21.59
C ALA A 71 -4.17 5.87 -20.13
N ARG A 72 -5.47 6.09 -19.92
CA ARG A 72 -6.09 6.23 -18.60
C ARG A 72 -6.67 4.87 -18.20
N VAL A 73 -6.33 4.40 -17.01
CA VAL A 73 -6.74 3.08 -16.51
C VAL A 73 -7.21 3.18 -15.07
N HIS A 74 -8.12 2.30 -14.67
CA HIS A 74 -8.48 2.12 -13.27
C HIS A 74 -7.44 1.21 -12.62
N PHE A 75 -6.66 1.76 -11.69
CA PHE A 75 -5.67 1.01 -10.92
C PHE A 75 -6.21 0.81 -9.50
N PRO A 76 -6.60 -0.42 -9.09
CA PRO A 76 -7.33 -0.64 -7.84
C PRO A 76 -6.67 0.00 -6.60
N ILE A 77 -5.36 -0.16 -6.44
CA ILE A 77 -4.59 0.42 -5.32
C ILE A 77 -4.76 1.94 -5.26
N ALA A 78 -4.69 2.65 -6.39
CA ALA A 78 -4.88 4.10 -6.40
C ALA A 78 -6.32 4.51 -6.02
N ILE A 79 -7.32 3.72 -6.43
CA ILE A 79 -8.72 3.95 -6.12
C ILE A 79 -8.97 3.70 -4.62
N PHE A 80 -8.45 2.61 -4.07
CA PHE A 80 -8.59 2.28 -2.65
C PHE A 80 -7.91 3.31 -1.77
N GLN A 81 -6.71 3.74 -2.12
CA GLN A 81 -6.01 4.79 -1.39
C GLN A 81 -6.75 6.13 -1.42
N TYR A 82 -7.36 6.49 -2.55
CA TYR A 82 -8.19 7.68 -2.66
C TYR A 82 -9.46 7.57 -1.80
N GLY A 83 -10.17 6.43 -1.85
CA GLY A 83 -11.36 6.18 -1.04
C GLY A 83 -11.08 6.22 0.46
N LEU A 84 -9.99 5.59 0.91
CA LEU A 84 -9.51 5.66 2.30
C LEU A 84 -9.16 7.09 2.69
N GLY A 85 -8.46 7.84 1.82
CA GLY A 85 -8.18 9.26 2.04
C GLY A 85 -9.45 10.12 2.16
N CYS A 86 -10.50 9.83 1.37
CA CYS A 86 -11.80 10.48 1.50
C CYS A 86 -12.48 10.11 2.82
N CYS A 87 -12.44 8.85 3.25
CA CYS A 87 -12.96 8.44 4.55
C CYS A 87 -12.31 9.25 5.69
N ASP A 88 -10.98 9.35 5.70
CA ASP A 88 -10.25 10.15 6.70
C ASP A 88 -10.63 11.63 6.64
N LEU A 89 -10.72 12.20 5.44
CA LEU A 89 -11.12 13.60 5.27
C LEU A 89 -12.55 13.86 5.71
N SER A 90 -13.47 12.90 5.59
CA SER A 90 -14.83 13.03 6.12
C SER A 90 -14.87 13.16 7.65
N ILE A 91 -13.87 12.60 8.35
CA ILE A 91 -13.71 12.72 9.80
C ILE A 91 -13.02 14.04 10.16
N LEU A 92 -12.01 14.42 9.38
CA LEU A 92 -11.15 15.57 9.67
C LEU A 92 -11.71 16.92 9.22
N ARG A 93 -12.65 16.94 8.27
CA ARG A 93 -13.24 18.15 7.67
C ARG A 93 -14.76 18.10 7.71
N SER A 94 -15.32 18.60 8.81
CA SER A 94 -16.77 18.59 9.07
C SER A 94 -17.60 19.45 8.11
N ASP A 95 -16.98 20.35 7.35
CA ASP A 95 -17.62 21.23 6.37
C ASP A 95 -17.80 20.60 4.98
N GLU A 96 -17.12 19.49 4.69
CA GLU A 96 -17.11 18.83 3.37
C GLU A 96 -17.43 17.33 3.46
N VAL A 97 -18.05 16.89 4.56
CA VAL A 97 -18.32 15.47 4.87
C VAL A 97 -19.06 14.77 3.74
N GLU A 98 -20.17 15.34 3.27
CA GLU A 98 -21.01 14.75 2.21
C GLU A 98 -20.20 14.48 0.94
N ARG A 99 -19.37 15.45 0.50
CA ARG A 99 -18.51 15.29 -0.68
C ARG A 99 -17.56 14.11 -0.54
N PHE A 100 -16.93 13.96 0.63
CA PHE A 100 -15.97 12.89 0.86
C PHE A 100 -16.64 11.52 1.02
N LEU A 101 -17.82 11.46 1.65
CA LEU A 101 -18.60 10.23 1.73
C LEU A 101 -19.14 9.81 0.36
N ASP A 102 -19.60 10.75 -0.48
CA ASP A 102 -20.00 10.45 -1.85
C ASP A 102 -18.84 9.87 -2.66
N ALA A 103 -17.65 10.45 -2.55
CA ALA A 103 -16.44 9.94 -3.19
C ALA A 103 -16.02 8.55 -2.67
N LEU A 104 -16.15 8.28 -1.36
CA LEU A 104 -15.95 6.96 -0.77
C LEU A 104 -16.94 5.95 -1.35
N ARG A 105 -18.23 6.32 -1.47
CA ARG A 105 -19.27 5.47 -2.06
C ARG A 105 -18.94 5.11 -3.50
N VAL A 106 -18.60 6.10 -4.33
CA VAL A 106 -18.19 5.89 -5.73
C VAL A 106 -17.03 4.89 -5.84
N CYS A 107 -15.99 5.04 -5.02
CA CYS A 107 -14.86 4.11 -5.01
C CYS A 107 -15.25 2.71 -4.55
N SER A 108 -16.15 2.62 -3.57
CA SER A 108 -16.62 1.35 -2.99
C SER A 108 -17.54 0.59 -3.95
N ASP A 109 -18.43 1.28 -4.65
CA ASP A 109 -19.31 0.71 -5.67
C ASP A 109 -18.49 0.20 -6.86
N TRP A 110 -17.48 0.97 -7.28
CA TRP A 110 -16.51 0.51 -8.28
C TRP A 110 -15.77 -0.74 -7.80
N ALA A 111 -15.33 -0.78 -6.53
CA ALA A 111 -14.62 -1.92 -5.98
C ALA A 111 -15.47 -3.20 -5.99
N ILE A 112 -16.76 -3.11 -5.66
CA ILE A 112 -17.69 -4.25 -5.77
C ILE A 112 -17.82 -4.69 -7.23
N GLY A 113 -18.05 -3.76 -8.15
CA GLY A 113 -18.22 -4.08 -9.58
C GLY A 113 -16.97 -4.66 -10.24
N ALA A 114 -15.79 -4.32 -9.73
CA ALA A 114 -14.50 -4.80 -10.22
C ALA A 114 -13.99 -6.06 -9.49
N GLN A 115 -14.62 -6.49 -8.39
CA GLN A 115 -14.21 -7.68 -7.65
C GLN A 115 -14.55 -8.93 -8.45
N ARG A 116 -13.59 -9.85 -8.56
CA ARG A 116 -13.76 -11.16 -9.19
C ARG A 116 -14.53 -12.10 -8.25
N ASP A 117 -15.08 -13.18 -8.81
CA ASP A 117 -15.88 -14.14 -8.03
C ASP A 117 -15.13 -14.75 -6.84
N ASP A 118 -13.82 -14.92 -6.97
CA ASP A 118 -12.90 -15.43 -5.94
C ASP A 118 -12.56 -14.42 -4.84
N GLY A 119 -13.09 -13.18 -4.93
CA GLY A 119 -12.83 -12.10 -3.98
C GLY A 119 -11.66 -11.20 -4.34
N SER A 120 -10.90 -11.52 -5.41
CA SER A 120 -9.72 -10.75 -5.79
C SER A 120 -10.02 -9.55 -6.69
N TRP A 121 -9.03 -8.68 -6.86
CA TRP A 121 -9.03 -7.59 -7.84
C TRP A 121 -7.84 -7.75 -8.77
N ASP A 122 -8.03 -7.39 -10.05
CA ASP A 122 -6.94 -7.23 -10.99
C ASP A 122 -6.11 -5.97 -10.69
N ALA A 123 -5.23 -6.08 -9.69
CA ALA A 123 -4.35 -5.02 -9.24
C ALA A 123 -3.40 -4.54 -10.34
N PHE A 124 -2.83 -5.46 -11.12
CA PHE A 124 -1.68 -5.14 -11.97
C PHE A 124 -1.89 -5.32 -13.48
N GLY A 125 -2.94 -6.03 -13.90
CA GLY A 125 -3.33 -6.14 -15.30
C GLY A 125 -3.60 -4.79 -15.97
N PRO A 126 -4.37 -3.86 -15.34
CA PRO A 126 -4.65 -2.54 -15.91
C PRO A 126 -3.40 -1.70 -16.18
N ILE A 127 -2.32 -1.94 -15.45
CA ILE A 127 -1.06 -1.23 -15.63
C ILE A 127 -0.08 -1.97 -16.56
N GLY A 128 -0.47 -3.14 -17.08
CA GLY A 128 0.28 -3.89 -18.09
C GLY A 128 1.24 -4.93 -17.53
N SER A 129 1.05 -5.38 -16.29
CA SER A 129 1.79 -6.53 -15.77
C SER A 129 1.35 -7.82 -16.46
N ALA A 130 2.29 -8.50 -17.11
CA ALA A 130 2.08 -9.84 -17.66
C ALA A 130 2.45 -10.98 -16.67
N LYS A 131 3.07 -10.63 -15.53
CA LYS A 131 3.66 -11.61 -14.61
C LYS A 131 2.68 -12.05 -13.52
N TYR A 132 1.87 -11.11 -13.04
CA TYR A 132 0.91 -11.31 -11.97
C TYR A 132 -0.20 -10.26 -12.11
N SER A 133 -1.41 -10.62 -11.67
CA SER A 133 -2.57 -9.71 -11.68
C SER A 133 -3.01 -9.29 -10.28
N VAL A 134 -2.80 -10.11 -9.26
CA VAL A 134 -3.29 -9.88 -7.89
C VAL A 134 -2.19 -9.40 -6.95
N SER A 135 -2.57 -8.82 -5.80
CA SER A 135 -1.67 -8.27 -4.78
C SER A 135 -2.29 -8.37 -3.40
N SER A 136 -1.55 -8.85 -2.39
CA SER A 136 -2.03 -8.82 -1.00
C SER A 136 -2.31 -7.39 -0.52
N MET A 137 -1.49 -6.42 -0.95
CA MET A 137 -1.68 -5.00 -0.61
C MET A 137 -3.01 -4.47 -1.16
N ALA A 138 -3.31 -4.76 -2.44
CA ALA A 138 -4.59 -4.35 -3.03
C ALA A 138 -5.77 -4.97 -2.29
N GLN A 139 -5.66 -6.24 -1.89
CA GLN A 139 -6.71 -6.89 -1.11
C GLN A 139 -6.88 -6.25 0.28
N GLY A 140 -5.78 -5.93 0.96
CA GLY A 140 -5.80 -5.29 2.27
C GLY A 140 -6.43 -3.90 2.23
N GLU A 141 -5.99 -3.05 1.31
CA GLU A 141 -6.54 -1.70 1.15
C GLU A 141 -8.02 -1.74 0.71
N GLY A 142 -8.38 -2.62 -0.21
CA GLY A 142 -9.77 -2.81 -0.65
C GLY A 142 -10.68 -3.29 0.49
N CYS A 143 -10.21 -4.26 1.29
CA CYS A 143 -10.90 -4.73 2.48
C CYS A 143 -11.13 -3.57 3.48
N SER A 144 -10.07 -2.86 3.84
CA SER A 144 -10.13 -1.71 4.76
C SER A 144 -11.07 -0.60 4.29
N MET A 145 -11.08 -0.29 2.99
CA MET A 145 -11.96 0.72 2.40
C MET A 145 -13.42 0.28 2.47
N LEU A 146 -13.72 -0.95 2.04
CA LEU A 146 -15.07 -1.48 2.01
C LEU A 146 -15.66 -1.64 3.42
N LEU A 147 -14.87 -2.02 4.43
CA LEU A 147 -15.37 -2.07 5.81
C LEU A 147 -15.71 -0.67 6.36
N ARG A 148 -14.97 0.36 5.96
CA ARG A 148 -15.30 1.75 6.29
C ARG A 148 -16.54 2.23 5.53
N ALA A 149 -16.72 1.82 4.28
CA ALA A 149 -17.95 2.09 3.52
C ALA A 149 -19.16 1.40 4.15
N HIS A 150 -19.02 0.15 4.60
CA HIS A 150 -20.05 -0.55 5.37
C HIS A 150 -20.42 0.21 6.64
N ALA A 151 -19.42 0.65 7.42
CA ALA A 151 -19.66 1.43 8.64
C ALA A 151 -20.33 2.78 8.36
N ALA A 152 -20.01 3.44 7.24
CA ALA A 152 -20.58 4.73 6.87
C ALA A 152 -22.01 4.64 6.30
N PHE A 153 -22.33 3.58 5.55
CA PHE A 153 -23.56 3.50 4.76
C PHE A 153 -24.53 2.41 5.20
N GLY A 154 -24.08 1.46 6.01
CA GLY A 154 -24.90 0.34 6.49
C GLY A 154 -25.26 -0.70 5.43
N ASP A 155 -24.70 -0.62 4.22
CA ASP A 155 -24.94 -1.61 3.17
C ASP A 155 -24.04 -2.84 3.39
N GLU A 156 -24.68 -4.01 3.48
CA GLU A 156 -24.04 -5.28 3.75
C GLU A 156 -23.19 -5.79 2.58
N CYS A 157 -23.46 -5.34 1.35
CA CYS A 157 -22.67 -5.75 0.19
C CYS A 157 -21.19 -5.37 0.34
N TYR A 158 -20.89 -4.22 0.95
CA TYR A 158 -19.51 -3.81 1.23
C TYR A 158 -18.81 -4.75 2.20
N ARG A 159 -19.50 -5.17 3.29
CA ARG A 159 -18.93 -6.11 4.27
C ARG A 159 -18.65 -7.46 3.62
N VAL A 160 -19.60 -7.99 2.84
CA VAL A 160 -19.44 -9.27 2.13
C VAL A 160 -18.25 -9.22 1.18
N ALA A 161 -18.14 -8.17 0.35
CA ALA A 161 -17.02 -8.00 -0.56
C ALA A 161 -15.67 -7.84 0.18
N ALA A 162 -15.65 -7.10 1.29
CA ALA A 162 -14.45 -6.93 2.10
C ALA A 162 -13.94 -8.25 2.70
N LEU A 163 -14.85 -9.07 3.23
CA LEU A 163 -14.48 -10.36 3.81
C LEU A 163 -14.02 -11.36 2.75
N LYS A 164 -14.59 -11.34 1.54
CA LYS A 164 -14.07 -12.13 0.41
C LYS A 164 -12.63 -11.74 0.06
N ALA A 165 -12.30 -10.45 0.06
CA ALA A 165 -10.93 -9.98 -0.17
C ALA A 165 -9.97 -10.46 0.94
N ALA A 166 -10.41 -10.42 2.20
CA ALA A 166 -9.64 -10.93 3.32
C ALA A 166 -9.44 -12.46 3.26
N GLU A 167 -10.45 -13.22 2.81
CA GLU A 167 -10.32 -14.67 2.56
C GLU A 167 -9.32 -14.93 1.43
N PHE A 168 -9.39 -14.17 0.33
CA PHE A 168 -8.44 -14.29 -0.78
C PHE A 168 -6.98 -14.02 -0.36
N MET A 169 -6.75 -13.07 0.57
CA MET A 169 -5.40 -12.80 1.10
C MET A 169 -4.73 -14.03 1.71
N LEU A 170 -5.51 -15.00 2.20
CA LEU A 170 -5.03 -16.19 2.89
C LEU A 170 -4.90 -17.41 1.96
N ILE A 171 -5.22 -17.27 0.67
CA ILE A 171 -5.00 -18.31 -0.33
C ILE A 171 -3.50 -18.32 -0.66
N ASP A 172 -2.89 -19.50 -0.66
CA ASP A 172 -1.47 -19.66 -0.99
C ASP A 172 -1.19 -19.32 -2.45
N MET A 173 -0.03 -18.73 -2.75
CA MET A 173 0.40 -18.42 -4.12
C MET A 173 0.41 -19.64 -5.05
N ASP A 174 0.68 -20.84 -4.53
CA ASP A 174 0.63 -22.08 -5.34
C ASP A 174 -0.80 -22.43 -5.78
N ASN A 175 -1.81 -21.84 -5.13
CA ASN A 175 -3.22 -21.97 -5.47
C ASN A 175 -3.77 -20.69 -6.14
N GLY A 176 -2.90 -19.80 -6.62
CA GLY A 176 -3.28 -18.55 -7.30
C GLY A 176 -3.59 -17.38 -6.36
N GLY A 177 -3.38 -17.54 -5.05
CA GLY A 177 -3.54 -16.49 -4.06
C GLY A 177 -2.31 -15.60 -3.88
N VAL A 178 -2.19 -15.00 -2.70
CA VAL A 178 -1.17 -13.98 -2.37
C VAL A 178 -0.49 -14.21 -1.02
N SER A 179 -0.69 -15.36 -0.38
CA SER A 179 0.06 -15.75 0.82
C SER A 179 1.14 -16.77 0.53
N SER A 180 2.13 -16.87 1.41
CA SER A 180 3.08 -17.98 1.44
C SER A 180 3.18 -18.54 2.85
N HIS A 181 3.11 -19.86 2.96
CA HIS A 181 3.37 -20.58 4.20
C HIS A 181 4.73 -21.28 4.11
N ASP A 182 5.68 -20.88 4.95
CA ASP A 182 7.05 -21.40 4.94
C ASP A 182 7.54 -21.56 6.39
N GLY A 183 8.06 -22.72 6.76
CA GLY A 183 8.56 -22.94 8.14
C GLY A 183 7.55 -22.73 9.28
N GLY A 184 6.24 -22.68 8.99
CA GLY A 184 5.20 -22.33 9.97
C GLY A 184 4.93 -20.82 10.09
N GLU A 185 5.52 -20.01 9.22
CA GLU A 185 5.33 -18.56 9.10
C GLU A 185 4.29 -18.23 8.03
N LEU A 186 3.65 -17.05 8.15
CA LEU A 186 2.63 -16.56 7.21
C LEU A 186 3.06 -15.22 6.61
N PHE A 187 3.45 -15.25 5.34
CA PHE A 187 3.82 -14.08 4.56
C PHE A 187 2.66 -13.63 3.66
N LEU A 188 2.48 -12.31 3.53
CA LEU A 188 1.52 -11.70 2.60
C LEU A 188 2.29 -10.96 1.51
N GLU A 189 2.16 -11.42 0.28
CA GLU A 189 3.00 -11.01 -0.84
C GLU A 189 2.31 -9.95 -1.71
N GLU A 190 2.86 -8.72 -1.70
CA GLU A 190 2.44 -7.64 -2.58
C GLU A 190 2.48 -8.06 -4.05
N TYR A 191 3.49 -8.86 -4.40
CA TYR A 191 3.69 -9.43 -5.72
C TYR A 191 3.81 -10.95 -5.59
N PRO A 192 2.81 -11.73 -6.04
CA PRO A 192 2.85 -13.18 -5.92
C PRO A 192 3.83 -13.76 -6.95
N GLN A 193 5.10 -13.90 -6.57
CA GLN A 193 6.17 -14.35 -7.46
C GLN A 193 7.19 -15.23 -6.75
N ARG A 194 7.90 -16.04 -7.54
CA ARG A 194 9.03 -16.88 -7.09
C ARG A 194 10.34 -16.46 -7.78
N PRO A 195 11.48 -16.36 -7.07
CA PRO A 195 11.59 -16.38 -5.60
C PRO A 195 10.80 -15.24 -4.94
N ARG A 196 10.39 -15.45 -3.68
CA ARG A 196 9.64 -14.46 -2.90
C ARG A 196 10.50 -13.22 -2.69
N ARG A 197 9.88 -12.04 -2.76
CA ARG A 197 10.53 -10.78 -2.42
C ARG A 197 10.10 -10.26 -1.06
N SER A 198 8.86 -10.53 -0.66
CA SER A 198 8.25 -10.09 0.59
C SER A 198 8.51 -8.59 0.82
N VAL A 199 7.73 -7.77 0.11
CA VAL A 199 7.85 -6.31 0.18
C VAL A 199 7.23 -5.81 1.48
N MET A 200 8.00 -5.08 2.29
CA MET A 200 7.59 -4.71 3.65
C MET A 200 6.32 -3.87 3.67
N ASN A 201 6.27 -2.81 2.85
CA ASN A 201 5.15 -1.88 2.85
C ASN A 201 3.82 -2.56 2.44
N GLY A 202 3.83 -3.39 1.40
CA GLY A 202 2.64 -4.10 0.95
C GLY A 202 2.20 -5.16 1.95
N TRP A 203 3.14 -5.82 2.63
CA TRP A 203 2.82 -6.74 3.72
C TRP A 203 2.09 -6.00 4.87
N VAL A 204 2.59 -4.84 5.30
CA VAL A 204 1.92 -4.06 6.36
C VAL A 204 0.53 -3.58 5.94
N PHE A 205 0.35 -3.08 4.70
CA PHE A 205 -1.00 -2.74 4.21
C PHE A 205 -1.95 -3.95 4.19
N SER A 206 -1.43 -5.14 3.90
CA SER A 206 -2.20 -6.39 3.98
C SER A 206 -2.61 -6.70 5.43
N LEU A 207 -1.69 -6.51 6.38
CA LEU A 207 -1.96 -6.68 7.82
C LEU A 207 -3.03 -5.71 8.33
N PHE A 208 -3.07 -4.46 7.84
CA PHE A 208 -4.15 -3.53 8.15
C PHE A 208 -5.51 -4.04 7.70
N GLY A 209 -5.60 -4.62 6.50
CA GLY A 209 -6.83 -5.25 6.02
C GLY A 209 -7.27 -6.43 6.88
N LEU A 210 -6.33 -7.31 7.26
CA LEU A 210 -6.64 -8.43 8.18
C LEU A 210 -7.04 -7.96 9.57
N TYR A 211 -6.41 -6.90 10.09
CA TYR A 211 -6.79 -6.28 11.35
C TYR A 211 -8.22 -5.75 11.28
N ASP A 212 -8.55 -4.96 10.26
CA ASP A 212 -9.91 -4.42 10.07
C ASP A 212 -10.94 -5.55 9.92
N ALA A 213 -10.63 -6.60 9.15
CA ALA A 213 -11.47 -7.77 9.02
C ALA A 213 -11.69 -8.48 10.37
N SER A 214 -10.66 -8.52 11.22
CA SER A 214 -10.76 -9.13 12.55
C SER A 214 -11.69 -8.40 13.52
N LEU A 215 -11.93 -7.10 13.29
CA LEU A 215 -12.87 -6.29 14.09
C LEU A 215 -14.34 -6.65 13.82
N VAL A 216 -14.63 -7.23 12.66
CA VAL A 216 -16.00 -7.59 12.24
C VAL A 216 -16.22 -9.09 12.12
N ASP A 217 -15.15 -9.89 12.02
CA ASP A 217 -15.18 -11.34 11.94
C ASP A 217 -13.95 -11.95 12.62
N ALA A 218 -14.18 -12.64 13.74
CA ALA A 218 -13.13 -13.20 14.59
C ALA A 218 -12.23 -14.24 13.88
N ARG A 219 -12.66 -14.79 12.74
CA ARG A 219 -11.85 -15.73 11.94
C ARG A 219 -10.53 -15.12 11.47
N PHE A 220 -10.46 -13.79 11.28
CA PHE A 220 -9.25 -13.10 10.81
C PHE A 220 -8.29 -12.69 11.92
N ALA A 221 -8.69 -12.79 13.20
CA ALA A 221 -7.82 -12.44 14.33
C ALA A 221 -6.57 -13.35 14.41
N GLY A 222 -6.75 -14.65 14.13
CA GLY A 222 -5.64 -15.61 14.08
C GLY A 222 -4.63 -15.30 12.97
N PRO A 223 -5.06 -15.22 11.70
CA PRO A 223 -4.20 -14.84 10.57
C PRO A 223 -3.49 -13.49 10.75
N PHE A 224 -4.20 -12.46 11.24
CA PHE A 224 -3.58 -11.16 11.57
C PHE A 224 -2.43 -11.34 12.57
N LYS A 225 -2.69 -11.99 13.71
CA LYS A 225 -1.69 -12.21 14.75
C LYS A 225 -0.50 -13.03 14.25
N HIS A 226 -0.75 -14.09 13.49
CA HIS A 226 0.29 -14.96 12.94
C HIS A 226 1.19 -14.20 11.97
N SER A 227 0.60 -13.48 11.00
CA SER A 227 1.40 -12.75 10.02
C SER A 227 2.10 -11.53 10.65
N ALA A 228 1.51 -10.88 11.65
CA ALA A 228 2.17 -9.83 12.42
C ALA A 228 3.38 -10.36 13.20
N GLU A 229 3.25 -11.50 13.89
CA GLU A 229 4.37 -12.18 14.56
C GLU A 229 5.48 -12.53 13.56
N THR A 230 5.09 -13.04 12.40
CA THR A 230 6.04 -13.38 11.33
C THR A 230 6.82 -12.14 10.90
N LEU A 231 6.13 -11.04 10.56
CA LEU A 231 6.80 -9.79 10.17
C LEU A 231 7.71 -9.27 11.31
N ALA A 232 7.27 -9.36 12.56
CA ALA A 232 8.04 -8.93 13.73
C ALA A 232 9.37 -9.69 13.89
N CYS A 233 9.38 -11.00 13.61
CA CYS A 233 10.58 -11.83 13.58
C CYS A 233 11.55 -11.46 12.45
N HIS A 234 11.05 -10.90 11.35
CA HIS A 234 11.83 -10.54 10.17
C HIS A 234 12.21 -9.05 10.07
N LEU A 235 11.92 -8.23 11.08
CA LEU A 235 12.24 -6.79 11.03
C LEU A 235 13.73 -6.49 10.81
N ASP A 236 14.62 -7.37 11.27
CA ASP A 236 16.06 -7.22 11.06
C ASP A 236 16.50 -7.57 9.63
N ASP A 237 15.74 -8.38 8.89
CA ASP A 237 16.02 -8.67 7.48
C ASP A 237 15.81 -7.43 6.59
N TYR A 238 14.97 -6.51 7.04
CA TYR A 238 14.76 -5.21 6.39
C TYR A 238 15.72 -4.12 6.87
N ASP A 239 16.67 -4.43 7.75
CA ASP A 239 17.59 -3.44 8.31
C ASP A 239 18.95 -3.42 7.58
N ALA A 240 19.29 -2.30 6.95
CA ALA A 240 20.59 -2.11 6.31
C ALA A 240 21.68 -1.61 7.27
N GLY A 241 21.35 -1.38 8.55
CA GLY A 241 22.20 -0.79 9.59
C GLY A 241 22.36 0.73 9.49
N PHE A 242 21.76 1.36 8.48
CA PHE A 242 21.77 2.82 8.29
C PHE A 242 20.52 3.35 7.57
N TRP A 243 19.65 2.45 7.11
CA TRP A 243 18.43 2.72 6.35
C TRP A 243 17.58 1.45 6.32
N SER A 244 16.35 1.53 5.83
CA SER A 244 15.54 0.32 5.58
C SER A 244 15.77 -0.25 4.18
N TYR A 245 15.69 -1.57 4.07
CA TYR A 245 15.41 -2.25 2.81
C TYR A 245 13.91 -2.19 2.50
N TYR A 246 13.59 -2.20 1.22
CA TYR A 246 12.23 -2.22 0.67
C TYR A 246 11.63 -3.63 0.70
N ASP A 247 12.48 -4.63 0.43
CA ASP A 247 12.13 -6.04 0.30
C ASP A 247 13.26 -6.93 0.86
N MET A 248 12.99 -8.22 1.02
CA MET A 248 13.98 -9.20 1.51
C MET A 248 15.10 -9.49 0.51
N GLU A 249 14.98 -9.04 -0.75
CA GLU A 249 16.09 -9.03 -1.72
C GLU A 249 17.10 -7.89 -1.47
N LYS A 250 16.92 -7.12 -0.39
CA LYS A 250 17.85 -6.07 0.08
C LYS A 250 17.94 -4.86 -0.86
N HIS A 251 16.87 -4.56 -1.60
CA HIS A 251 16.74 -3.29 -2.31
C HIS A 251 16.59 -2.14 -1.31
N ILE A 252 17.35 -1.04 -1.45
CA ILE A 252 17.24 0.08 -0.49
C ILE A 252 15.91 0.80 -0.68
N ALA A 253 15.21 1.11 0.42
CA ALA A 253 14.00 1.92 0.36
C ALA A 253 14.31 3.34 -0.14
N SER A 254 13.42 3.91 -0.97
CA SER A 254 13.51 5.34 -1.28
C SER A 254 13.25 6.18 -0.01
N PRO A 255 13.58 7.48 0.01
CA PRO A 255 13.21 8.35 1.12
C PRO A 255 11.73 8.29 1.50
N ALA A 256 10.84 8.28 0.51
CA ALA A 256 9.41 8.15 0.73
C ALA A 256 9.02 6.79 1.35
N TYR A 257 9.60 5.69 0.86
CA TYR A 257 9.32 4.37 1.43
C TYR A 257 9.90 4.20 2.83
N HIS A 258 11.06 4.77 3.13
CA HIS A 258 11.61 4.73 4.48
C HIS A 258 10.75 5.49 5.48
N HIS A 259 10.26 6.67 5.09
CA HIS A 259 9.29 7.41 5.89
C HIS A 259 7.99 6.62 6.08
N LEU A 260 7.45 6.01 5.01
CA LEU A 260 6.27 5.15 5.09
C LEU A 260 6.50 3.95 6.03
N HIS A 261 7.66 3.30 5.94
CA HIS A 261 8.05 2.19 6.80
C HIS A 261 8.01 2.60 8.28
N ILE A 262 8.53 3.78 8.63
CA ILE A 262 8.44 4.30 10.00
C ILE A 262 6.98 4.43 10.44
N ALA A 263 6.14 5.10 9.65
CA ALA A 263 4.72 5.28 9.97
C ALA A 263 3.97 3.95 10.13
N GLN A 264 4.23 3.01 9.22
CA GLN A 264 3.66 1.66 9.23
C GLN A 264 4.06 0.86 10.47
N LEU A 265 5.34 0.92 10.87
CA LEU A 265 5.81 0.24 12.08
C LEU A 265 5.22 0.86 13.35
N ARG A 266 5.04 2.19 13.39
CA ARG A 266 4.33 2.85 14.50
C ARG A 266 2.88 2.38 14.60
N ALA A 267 2.15 2.35 13.48
CA ALA A 267 0.80 1.81 13.44
C ALA A 267 0.76 0.33 13.87
N MET A 268 1.67 -0.50 13.36
CA MET A 268 1.71 -1.92 13.74
C MET A 268 1.98 -2.14 15.22
N ALA A 269 2.78 -1.30 15.87
CA ALA A 269 2.98 -1.36 17.32
C ALA A 269 1.65 -1.17 18.08
N ASP A 270 0.83 -0.21 17.64
CA ASP A 270 -0.47 0.07 18.25
C ASP A 270 -1.48 -1.06 18.00
N LEU A 271 -1.56 -1.58 16.77
CA LEU A 271 -2.57 -2.57 16.38
C LEU A 271 -2.25 -3.99 16.89
N SER A 272 -0.97 -4.37 16.91
CA SER A 272 -0.56 -5.70 17.37
C SER A 272 -0.26 -5.75 18.87
N GLY A 273 0.05 -4.61 19.49
CA GLY A 273 0.58 -4.55 20.85
C GLY A 273 2.02 -5.05 20.98
N ASP A 274 2.72 -5.33 19.88
CA ASP A 274 4.09 -5.82 19.88
C ASP A 274 5.12 -4.68 19.83
N ALA A 275 5.87 -4.54 20.90
CA ALA A 275 6.89 -3.50 21.07
C ALA A 275 8.04 -3.59 20.05
N ARG A 276 8.29 -4.75 19.41
CA ARG A 276 9.35 -4.90 18.39
C ARG A 276 9.16 -3.92 17.24
N PHE A 277 7.92 -3.65 16.84
CA PHE A 277 7.62 -2.68 15.79
C PHE A 277 7.99 -1.25 16.20
N ALA A 278 7.63 -0.82 17.41
CA ALA A 278 7.98 0.50 17.92
C ALA A 278 9.50 0.68 18.05
N VAL A 279 10.20 -0.34 18.58
CA VAL A 279 11.67 -0.35 18.69
C VAL A 279 12.32 -0.22 17.32
N LYS A 280 11.82 -0.94 16.30
CA LYS A 280 12.36 -0.82 14.94
C LYS A 280 12.05 0.53 14.30
N ALA A 281 10.86 1.09 14.52
CA ALA A 281 10.50 2.43 14.06
C ALA A 281 11.48 3.49 14.60
N GLU A 282 11.82 3.43 15.89
CA GLU A 282 12.80 4.34 16.52
C GLU A 282 14.20 4.22 15.91
N VAL A 283 14.62 2.99 15.56
CA VAL A 283 15.88 2.76 14.85
C VAL A 283 15.87 3.49 13.49
N TYR A 284 14.80 3.32 12.72
CA TYR A 284 14.65 3.95 11.42
C TYR A 284 14.52 5.48 11.50
N GLU A 285 13.84 6.03 12.51
CA GLU A 285 13.79 7.47 12.75
C GLU A 285 15.20 8.05 12.97
N ARG A 286 16.03 7.41 13.81
CA ARG A 286 17.44 7.82 13.99
C ARG A 286 18.25 7.76 12.69
N TYR A 287 17.97 6.77 11.84
CA TYR A 287 18.58 6.71 10.50
C TYR A 287 18.14 7.86 9.62
N GLN A 288 16.85 8.19 9.63
CA GLN A 288 16.27 9.29 8.88
C GLN A 288 16.83 10.64 9.33
N GLU A 289 17.11 10.85 10.61
CA GLU A 289 17.67 12.09 11.16
C GLU A 289 19.13 12.33 10.77
N SER A 290 19.92 11.26 10.54
CA SER A 290 21.33 11.35 10.17
C SER A 290 21.55 11.81 8.71
N PRO A 291 22.15 12.99 8.46
CA PRO A 291 22.42 13.45 7.09
C PRO A 291 23.41 12.56 6.33
N ALA A 292 24.30 11.86 7.05
CA ALA A 292 25.22 10.90 6.44
C ALA A 292 24.47 9.67 5.92
N ASN A 293 23.53 9.14 6.71
CA ASN A 293 22.71 7.99 6.33
C ASN A 293 21.80 8.33 5.14
N ARG A 294 21.12 9.48 5.18
CA ARG A 294 20.29 9.93 4.04
C ARG A 294 21.09 10.01 2.74
N ARG A 295 22.28 10.62 2.77
CA ARG A 295 23.16 10.71 1.58
C ARG A 295 23.62 9.33 1.10
N LYS A 296 24.00 8.43 2.03
CA LYS A 296 24.39 7.05 1.72
C LYS A 296 23.24 6.27 1.07
N ALA A 297 22.01 6.40 1.59
CA ALA A 297 20.82 5.75 1.06
C ALA A 297 20.50 6.23 -0.36
N ILE A 298 20.51 7.54 -0.60
CA ILE A 298 20.29 8.12 -1.93
C ILE A 298 21.35 7.63 -2.93
N ALA A 299 22.62 7.63 -2.54
CA ALA A 299 23.71 7.14 -3.39
C ALA A 299 23.56 5.65 -3.72
N LYS A 300 23.28 4.80 -2.72
CA LYS A 300 23.08 3.35 -2.93
C LYS A 300 21.86 3.06 -3.80
N LYS A 301 20.75 3.79 -3.61
CA LYS A 301 19.54 3.65 -4.44
C LYS A 301 19.78 4.11 -5.88
N ALA A 302 20.56 5.17 -6.08
CA ALA A 302 20.95 5.62 -7.41
C ALA A 302 21.82 4.57 -8.12
N LEU A 303 22.78 3.98 -7.41
CA LEU A 303 23.62 2.90 -7.94
C LEU A 303 22.81 1.65 -8.30
N GLN A 304 21.89 1.21 -7.43
CA GLN A 304 21.00 0.07 -7.71
C GLN A 304 20.21 0.28 -9.00
N LYS A 305 19.65 1.47 -9.22
CA LYS A 305 18.91 1.80 -10.46
C LYS A 305 19.77 1.85 -11.72
N LEU A 306 21.08 2.05 -11.60
CA LEU A 306 22.00 2.02 -12.75
C LEU A 306 22.40 0.59 -13.13
N ILE A 307 22.41 -0.33 -12.17
CA ILE A 307 22.87 -1.72 -12.34
C ILE A 307 21.69 -2.65 -12.66
N GLU A 308 20.57 -2.47 -11.96
CA GLU A 308 19.38 -3.32 -12.10
C GLU A 308 18.55 -2.89 -13.32
N LYS A 309 18.13 -3.85 -14.14
CA LYS A 309 17.12 -3.59 -15.17
C LYS A 309 15.79 -3.35 -14.46
N SER A 310 15.18 -2.19 -14.73
CA SER A 310 13.88 -1.84 -14.16
C SER A 310 12.78 -2.69 -14.80
N ASP A 311 12.35 -3.75 -14.13
CA ASP A 311 11.12 -4.48 -14.46
C ASP A 311 9.85 -3.73 -13.99
N ALA A 312 10.01 -2.57 -13.36
CA ALA A 312 8.90 -1.80 -12.83
C ALA A 312 7.99 -1.29 -13.94
N VAL A 313 6.73 -1.73 -13.89
CA VAL A 313 5.61 -1.09 -14.57
C VAL A 313 5.48 0.34 -14.03
N ILE A 314 5.64 1.33 -14.90
CA ILE A 314 5.59 2.74 -14.51
C ILE A 314 4.15 3.23 -14.60
N VAL A 315 3.51 3.33 -13.44
CA VAL A 315 2.25 4.09 -13.27
C VAL A 315 2.61 5.58 -13.16
N GLN A 316 2.03 6.42 -14.01
CA GLN A 316 2.34 7.86 -14.15
C GLN A 316 1.39 8.76 -13.37
#